data_AF-A0A7V2J6H2-F1
#
_entry.id   AF-A0A7V2J6H2-F1
#
_cell.length_a   1.000
_cell.length_b   1.000
_cell.length_c   1.000
_cell.angle_alpha   90.00
_cell.angle_beta   90.00
_cell.angle_gamma   90.00
#
_symmetry.space_group_name_H-M   'P 1'
#
loop_
_entity.id
_entity.type
_entity.pdbx_description
1 polymer ?
#
loop_
_entity_poly.entity_id
_entity_poly.type
_entity_poly.pdbx_seq_one_letter_code
_entity_poly.pdbx_strand_id
1 'polypeptide(L)'
;SAPENVEQMIETILLDLSADHDNYFADKIAKCHLDFETVHPFCDGNGRMGRVIINFQLMRYGFPRIILRDKEKRNYYAAFSEYHDSKKTKRMEKIITLSLTESLHKRIAYLRGEDITTLADFARAQNKSINTLLNAARRQSIPAFREKGVWKIGDHKL
;
A
#
# COMPACT_ATOMS: atom_id res chain seq x y z
N SER A 1 24.51 1.55 6.58
CA SER A 1 25.52 0.49 6.54
C SER A 1 26.85 1.05 6.08
N ALA A 2 27.97 0.37 6.38
CA ALA A 2 29.24 0.74 5.76
C ALA A 2 29.16 0.51 4.22
N PRO A 3 29.65 1.42 3.37
CA PRO A 3 29.46 1.38 1.91
C PRO A 3 29.86 0.05 1.26
N GLU A 4 30.90 -0.58 1.76
CA GLU A 4 31.48 -1.83 1.25
C GLU A 4 30.52 -3.04 1.34
N ASN A 5 29.53 -2.99 2.25
CA ASN A 5 28.60 -4.11 2.47
C ASN A 5 27.27 -3.92 1.72
N VAL A 6 27.04 -2.77 1.08
CA VAL A 6 25.74 -2.44 0.49
C VAL A 6 25.34 -3.44 -0.59
N GLU A 7 26.27 -3.79 -1.50
CA GLU A 7 26.01 -4.72 -2.60
C GLU A 7 25.59 -6.10 -2.07
N GLN A 8 26.38 -6.67 -1.16
CA GLN A 8 26.09 -7.96 -0.54
C GLN A 8 24.74 -7.96 0.21
N MET A 9 24.41 -6.88 0.91
CA MET A 9 23.11 -6.75 1.59
C MET A 9 21.94 -6.73 0.59
N ILE A 10 22.09 -6.05 -0.56
CA ILE A 10 21.08 -6.06 -1.62
C ILE A 10 20.94 -7.44 -2.24
N GLU A 11 22.05 -8.13 -2.53
CA GLU A 11 22.01 -9.52 -3.01
C GLU A 11 21.27 -10.44 -2.04
N THR A 12 21.51 -10.27 -0.73
CA THR A 12 20.82 -11.03 0.32
C THR A 12 19.31 -10.79 0.28
N ILE A 13 18.87 -9.54 0.12
CA ILE A 13 17.43 -9.21 -0.02
C ILE A 13 16.81 -9.90 -1.24
N LEU A 14 17.52 -9.94 -2.37
CA LEU A 14 17.03 -10.59 -3.59
C LEU A 14 16.95 -12.11 -3.44
N LEU A 15 17.94 -12.72 -2.80
CA LEU A 15 17.94 -14.15 -2.49
C LEU A 15 16.79 -14.51 -1.57
N ASP A 16 16.62 -13.80 -0.45
CA ASP A 16 15.50 -13.95 0.48
C ASP A 16 14.15 -13.86 -0.24
N LEU A 17 13.99 -12.86 -1.10
CA LEU A 17 12.75 -12.66 -1.87
C LEU A 17 12.45 -13.82 -2.82
N SER A 18 13.50 -14.38 -3.45
CA SER A 18 13.35 -15.47 -4.42
C SER A 18 13.09 -16.83 -3.77
N ALA A 19 13.63 -17.05 -2.58
CA ALA A 19 13.48 -18.29 -1.82
C ALA A 19 12.16 -18.35 -1.02
N ASP A 20 11.51 -17.21 -0.80
CA ASP A 20 10.25 -17.13 -0.07
C ASP A 20 9.05 -17.60 -0.92
N HIS A 21 8.73 -18.88 -0.79
CA HIS A 21 7.60 -19.52 -1.44
C HIS A 21 6.35 -19.66 -0.56
N ASP A 22 6.51 -19.53 0.76
CA ASP A 22 5.45 -19.81 1.73
C ASP A 22 4.63 -18.58 2.10
N ASN A 23 5.20 -17.37 2.00
CA ASN A 23 4.49 -16.15 2.34
C ASN A 23 3.68 -15.59 1.17
N TYR A 24 2.58 -14.91 1.50
CA TYR A 24 1.78 -14.19 0.52
C TYR A 24 2.61 -13.07 -0.13
N PHE A 25 2.30 -12.75 -1.39
CA PHE A 25 3.04 -11.73 -2.15
C PHE A 25 3.13 -10.38 -1.43
N ALA A 26 2.07 -9.96 -0.73
CA ALA A 26 2.04 -8.69 -0.01
C ALA A 26 3.05 -8.66 1.14
N ASP A 27 3.22 -9.79 1.83
CA ASP A 27 4.15 -9.94 2.95
C ASP A 27 5.60 -9.87 2.47
N LYS A 28 5.88 -10.54 1.34
CA LYS A 28 7.18 -10.49 0.65
C LYS A 28 7.56 -9.09 0.21
N ILE A 29 6.62 -8.37 -0.43
CA ILE A 29 6.84 -7.00 -0.87
C ILE A 29 7.07 -6.08 0.35
N ALA A 30 6.33 -6.26 1.43
CA ALA A 30 6.48 -5.48 2.65
C ALA A 30 7.86 -5.69 3.29
N LYS A 31 8.30 -6.94 3.46
CA LYS A 31 9.64 -7.26 4.00
C LYS A 31 10.74 -6.69 3.11
N CYS A 32 10.68 -6.96 1.80
CA CYS A 32 11.65 -6.46 0.82
C CYS A 32 11.80 -4.92 0.90
N HIS A 33 10.68 -4.21 1.00
CA HIS A 33 10.70 -2.75 1.11
C HIS A 33 11.30 -2.26 2.45
N LEU A 34 10.99 -2.93 3.56
CA LEU A 34 11.58 -2.63 4.87
C LEU A 34 13.09 -2.89 4.89
N ASP A 35 13.54 -3.99 4.29
CA ASP A 35 14.96 -4.31 4.19
C ASP A 35 15.71 -3.33 3.28
N PHE A 36 15.15 -3.00 2.12
CA PHE A 36 15.74 -2.05 1.17
C PHE A 36 15.96 -0.67 1.81
N GLU A 37 14.96 -0.14 2.52
CA GLU A 37 15.07 1.14 3.22
C GLU A 37 16.04 1.08 4.40
N THR A 38 16.24 -0.10 5.00
CA THR A 38 17.22 -0.31 6.08
C THR A 38 18.65 -0.33 5.54
N VAL A 39 18.88 -0.94 4.38
CA VAL A 39 20.19 -0.92 3.70
C VAL A 39 20.54 0.50 3.26
N HIS A 40 19.56 1.23 2.74
CA HIS A 40 19.70 2.60 2.26
C HIS A 40 20.83 2.75 1.21
N PRO A 41 20.74 2.04 0.07
CA PRO A 41 21.88 1.84 -0.84
C PRO A 41 22.31 3.09 -1.63
N PHE A 42 21.44 4.09 -1.76
CA PHE A 42 21.73 5.30 -2.53
C PHE A 42 21.99 6.52 -1.63
N CYS A 43 22.69 7.54 -2.14
CA CYS A 43 22.95 8.77 -1.40
C CYS A 43 21.68 9.59 -1.12
N ASP A 44 20.70 9.55 -2.02
CA ASP A 44 19.37 10.14 -1.86
C ASP A 44 18.36 9.33 -2.68
N GLY A 45 17.07 9.50 -2.39
CA GLY A 45 16.00 8.95 -3.20
C GLY A 45 15.58 7.54 -2.83
N ASN A 46 16.18 6.93 -1.80
CA ASN A 46 15.80 5.58 -1.32
C ASN A 46 14.28 5.47 -1.08
N GLY A 47 13.70 6.44 -0.36
CA GLY A 47 12.25 6.53 -0.17
C GLY A 47 11.42 6.48 -1.46
N ARG A 48 11.90 7.13 -2.54
CA ARG A 48 11.23 7.15 -3.84
C ARG A 48 11.43 5.82 -4.56
N MET A 49 12.65 5.31 -4.57
CA MET A 49 13.01 4.03 -5.19
C MET A 49 12.31 2.85 -4.54
N GLY A 50 12.23 2.79 -3.20
CA GLY A 50 11.51 1.73 -2.48
C GLY A 50 10.03 1.68 -2.87
N ARG A 51 9.36 2.84 -3.00
CA ARG A 51 7.97 2.89 -3.52
C ARG A 51 7.83 2.48 -4.98
N VAL A 52 8.84 2.76 -5.81
CA VAL A 52 8.87 2.28 -7.20
C VAL A 52 9.03 0.76 -7.21
N ILE A 53 9.90 0.21 -6.37
CA ILE A 53 10.13 -1.23 -6.22
C ILE A 53 8.86 -1.95 -5.74
N ILE A 54 8.12 -1.40 -4.76
CA ILE A 54 6.81 -1.93 -4.34
C ILE A 54 5.87 -2.06 -5.55
N ASN A 55 5.73 -0.98 -6.32
CA ASN A 55 4.83 -0.96 -7.47
C ASN A 55 5.30 -1.90 -8.60
N PHE A 56 6.60 -2.00 -8.83
CA PHE A 56 7.17 -2.93 -9.78
C PHE A 56 6.82 -4.38 -9.41
N GLN A 57 7.03 -4.78 -8.15
CA GLN A 57 6.67 -6.11 -7.68
C GLN A 57 5.17 -6.38 -7.79
N LEU A 58 4.30 -5.45 -7.37
CA LEU A 58 2.84 -5.58 -7.54
C LEU A 58 2.45 -5.80 -9.00
N MET A 59 3.05 -5.05 -9.93
CA MET A 59 2.78 -5.20 -11.36
C MET A 59 3.26 -6.56 -11.90
N ARG A 60 4.36 -7.11 -11.38
CA ARG A 60 4.83 -8.47 -11.72
C ARG A 60 3.84 -9.55 -11.28
N TYR A 61 3.08 -9.30 -10.22
CA TYR A 61 1.97 -10.16 -9.78
C TYR A 61 0.62 -9.84 -10.48
N GLY A 62 0.58 -8.89 -11.42
CA GLY A 62 -0.64 -8.49 -12.14
C GLY A 62 -1.54 -7.49 -11.40
N PHE A 63 -1.10 -6.95 -10.27
CA PHE A 63 -1.86 -6.00 -9.46
C PHE A 63 -1.73 -4.55 -9.95
N PRO A 64 -2.73 -3.67 -9.67
CA PRO A 64 -2.59 -2.25 -9.93
C PRO A 64 -1.52 -1.61 -9.04
N ARG A 65 -0.98 -0.49 -9.52
CA ARG A 65 -0.10 0.37 -8.71
C ARG A 65 -0.86 0.96 -7.54
N ILE A 66 -0.15 1.15 -6.42
CA ILE A 66 -0.64 1.75 -5.20
C ILE A 66 -0.02 3.13 -4.96
N ILE A 67 -0.71 3.94 -4.16
CA ILE A 67 -0.24 5.25 -3.71
C ILE A 67 -0.18 5.24 -2.18
N LEU A 68 1.04 5.35 -1.64
CA LEU A 68 1.25 5.55 -0.20
C LEU A 68 1.11 7.04 0.10
N ARG A 69 0.05 7.45 0.82
CA ARG A 69 -0.36 8.86 0.92
C ARG A 69 0.28 9.57 2.11
N ASP A 70 0.50 10.87 1.97
CA ASP A 70 1.09 11.71 3.03
C ASP A 70 0.28 11.71 4.33
N LYS A 71 -1.05 11.61 4.25
CA LYS A 71 -1.92 11.52 5.44
C LYS A 71 -1.65 10.26 6.29
N GLU A 72 -1.02 9.24 5.70
CA GLU A 72 -0.65 7.98 6.36
C GLU A 72 0.86 7.91 6.70
N LYS A 73 1.61 8.97 6.39
CA LYS A 73 3.07 9.05 6.50
C LYS A 73 3.58 8.72 7.91
N ARG A 74 2.86 9.14 8.96
CA ARG A 74 3.20 8.78 10.35
C ARG A 74 3.17 7.27 10.58
N ASN A 75 2.12 6.59 10.13
CA ASN A 75 1.99 5.15 10.30
C ASN A 75 2.97 4.38 9.41
N TYR A 76 3.26 4.91 8.22
CA TYR A 76 4.29 4.39 7.33
C TYR A 76 5.69 4.46 7.94
N TYR A 77 6.08 5.60 8.54
CA TYR A 77 7.37 5.69 9.23
C TYR A 77 7.43 4.86 10.50
N ALA A 78 6.34 4.76 11.25
CA ALA A 78 6.26 3.89 12.42
C ALA A 78 6.53 2.42 12.07
N ALA A 79 6.25 1.99 10.82
CA ALA A 79 6.57 0.64 10.37
C ALA A 79 8.07 0.40 10.24
N PHE A 80 8.86 1.40 9.83
CA PHE A 80 10.32 1.27 9.81
C PHE A 80 10.89 1.21 11.22
N SER A 81 10.42 2.06 12.15
CA SER A 81 10.85 2.02 13.55
C SER A 81 10.55 0.66 14.19
N GLU A 82 9.33 0.16 14.03
CA GLU A 82 8.92 -1.14 14.57
C GLU A 82 9.72 -2.30 13.96
N TYR A 83 10.04 -2.21 12.66
CA TYR A 83 10.90 -3.18 11.99
C TYR A 83 12.35 -3.12 12.48
N HIS A 84 12.89 -1.92 12.71
CA HIS A 84 14.23 -1.74 13.25
C HIS A 84 14.35 -2.37 14.64
N ASP A 85 13.36 -2.13 15.51
CA ASP A 85 13.40 -2.56 16.91
C ASP A 85 13.10 -4.05 17.09
N SER A 86 12.25 -4.64 16.26
CA SER A 86 11.68 -5.97 16.53
C SER A 86 11.53 -6.89 15.32
N LYS A 87 11.99 -6.47 14.14
CA LYS A 87 11.83 -7.20 12.85
C LYS A 87 10.39 -7.53 12.48
N LYS A 88 9.41 -6.88 13.09
CA LYS A 88 7.99 -7.04 12.77
C LYS A 88 7.63 -6.31 11.48
N THR A 89 7.01 -7.04 10.56
CA THR A 89 6.61 -6.55 9.22
C THR A 89 5.13 -6.18 9.14
N LYS A 90 4.30 -6.70 10.05
CA LYS A 90 2.82 -6.66 10.04
C LYS A 90 2.22 -5.28 9.76
N ARG A 91 2.84 -4.20 10.24
CA ARG A 91 2.36 -2.84 9.98
C ARG A 91 2.54 -2.43 8.52
N MET A 92 3.70 -2.72 7.92
CA MET A 92 3.94 -2.43 6.51
C MET A 92 3.06 -3.30 5.62
N GLU A 93 2.91 -4.59 5.96
CA GLU A 93 1.98 -5.51 5.28
C GLU A 93 0.57 -4.91 5.22
N LYS A 94 0.06 -4.45 6.37
CA LYS A 94 -1.26 -3.82 6.45
C LYS A 94 -1.37 -2.56 5.58
N ILE A 95 -0.33 -1.72 5.55
CA ILE A 95 -0.32 -0.50 4.74
C ILE A 95 -0.40 -0.84 3.25
N ILE A 96 0.41 -1.80 2.79
CA ILE A 96 0.44 -2.22 1.39
C ILE A 96 -0.89 -2.85 1.00
N THR A 97 -1.41 -3.77 1.82
CA THR A 97 -2.67 -4.46 1.54
C THR A 97 -3.85 -3.49 1.49
N LEU A 98 -3.97 -2.55 2.44
CA LEU A 98 -5.05 -1.54 2.39
C LEU A 98 -4.93 -0.63 1.15
N SER A 99 -3.70 -0.24 0.79
CA SER A 99 -3.46 0.59 -0.39
C SER A 99 -3.76 -0.16 -1.70
N LEU A 100 -3.49 -1.46 -1.73
CA LEU A 100 -3.81 -2.35 -2.85
C LEU A 100 -5.32 -2.54 -2.98
N THR A 101 -6.01 -2.85 -1.88
CA THR A 101 -7.47 -2.98 -1.88
C THR A 101 -8.15 -1.70 -2.36
N GLU A 102 -7.67 -0.53 -1.93
CA GLU A 102 -8.19 0.76 -2.41
C GLU A 102 -8.00 0.94 -3.92
N SER A 103 -6.83 0.53 -4.43
CA SER A 103 -6.51 0.64 -5.86
C SER A 103 -7.32 -0.35 -6.70
N LEU A 104 -7.64 -1.52 -6.15
CA LEU A 104 -8.53 -2.52 -6.75
C LEU A 104 -9.98 -2.05 -6.75
N HIS A 105 -10.49 -1.49 -5.65
CA HIS A 105 -11.83 -0.89 -5.60
C HIS A 105 -11.99 0.18 -6.68
N LYS A 106 -10.99 1.07 -6.81
CA LYS A 106 -10.97 2.05 -7.90
C LYS A 106 -11.04 1.36 -9.26
N ARG A 107 -10.14 0.41 -9.53
CA ARG A 107 -10.05 -0.26 -10.84
C ARG A 107 -11.35 -0.98 -11.20
N ILE A 108 -11.96 -1.70 -10.25
CA ILE A 108 -13.21 -2.43 -10.45
C ILE A 108 -14.36 -1.46 -10.77
N ALA A 109 -14.51 -0.36 -10.02
CA ALA A 109 -15.57 0.61 -10.25
C ALA A 109 -15.52 1.19 -11.68
N TYR A 110 -14.33 1.54 -12.16
CA TYR A 110 -14.14 2.02 -13.54
C TYR A 110 -14.36 0.91 -14.59
N LEU A 111 -13.89 -0.31 -14.35
CA LEU A 111 -14.06 -1.43 -15.30
C LEU A 111 -15.52 -1.85 -15.46
N ARG A 112 -16.31 -1.73 -14.38
CA ARG A 112 -17.74 -2.02 -14.40
C ARG A 112 -18.59 -0.86 -14.92
N GLY A 113 -18.01 0.32 -15.13
CA GLY A 113 -18.75 1.51 -15.51
C GLY A 113 -19.73 1.99 -14.43
N GLU A 114 -19.38 1.81 -13.15
CA GLU A 114 -20.22 2.25 -12.03
C GLU A 114 -20.39 3.77 -12.00
N ASP A 115 -21.53 4.26 -11.50
CA ASP A 115 -21.76 5.68 -11.26
C ASP A 115 -20.91 6.11 -10.06
N ILE A 116 -19.76 6.74 -10.31
CA ILE A 116 -18.81 7.15 -9.25
C ILE A 116 -19.24 8.50 -8.65
N THR A 117 -19.62 8.50 -7.37
CA THR A 117 -19.97 9.70 -6.60
C THR A 117 -19.02 9.93 -5.41
N THR A 118 -19.10 11.10 -4.78
CA THR A 118 -18.35 11.34 -3.53
C THR A 118 -18.96 10.53 -2.40
N LEU A 119 -18.13 10.08 -1.45
CA LEU A 119 -18.63 9.35 -0.28
C LEU A 119 -19.57 10.22 0.58
N ALA A 120 -19.42 11.55 0.53
CA ALA A 120 -20.30 12.50 1.21
C ALA A 120 -21.69 12.53 0.57
N ASP A 121 -21.78 12.57 -0.76
CA ASP A 121 -23.07 12.57 -1.47
C ASP A 121 -23.76 11.21 -1.34
N PHE A 122 -22.99 10.11 -1.44
CA PHE A 122 -23.50 8.76 -1.15
C PHE A 122 -24.06 8.64 0.27
N ALA A 123 -23.38 9.22 1.27
CA ALA A 123 -23.84 9.23 2.65
C ALA A 123 -25.21 9.91 2.79
N ARG A 124 -25.39 11.07 2.14
CA ARG A 124 -26.66 11.81 2.15
C ARG A 124 -27.77 11.03 1.45
N ALA A 125 -27.49 10.48 0.27
CA ALA A 125 -28.47 9.71 -0.51
C ALA A 125 -28.96 8.46 0.25
N GLN A 126 -28.08 7.81 1.02
CA GLN A 126 -28.39 6.60 1.79
C GLN A 126 -28.84 6.90 3.23
N ASN A 127 -28.98 8.17 3.61
CA ASN A 127 -29.26 8.61 4.99
C ASN A 127 -28.33 7.96 6.04
N LYS A 128 -27.03 7.84 5.74
CA LYS A 128 -26.00 7.25 6.61
C LYS A 128 -25.03 8.31 7.16
N SER A 129 -24.46 8.04 8.32
CA SER A 129 -23.39 8.87 8.90
C SER A 129 -22.13 8.83 8.02
N ILE A 130 -21.69 10.00 7.55
CA ILE A 130 -20.44 10.16 6.80
C ILE A 130 -19.23 9.66 7.60
N ASN A 131 -19.21 9.84 8.93
CA ASN A 131 -18.11 9.38 9.76
C ASN A 131 -18.02 7.85 9.80
N THR A 132 -19.16 7.17 9.88
CA THR A 132 -19.23 5.70 9.82
C THR A 132 -18.69 5.20 8.49
N LEU A 133 -19.09 5.83 7.38
CA LEU A 133 -18.61 5.48 6.04
C LEU A 133 -17.12 5.78 5.84
N LEU A 134 -16.62 6.92 6.34
CA LEU A 134 -15.18 7.24 6.29
C LEU A 134 -14.36 6.22 7.07
N ASN A 135 -14.85 5.73 8.20
CA ASN A 135 -14.18 4.68 8.96
C ASN A 135 -14.19 3.34 8.22
N ALA A 136 -15.30 2.98 7.59
CA ALA A 136 -15.38 1.80 6.73
C ALA A 136 -14.43 1.90 5.52
N ALA A 137 -14.38 3.07 4.87
CA ALA A 137 -13.50 3.35 3.74
C ALA A 137 -12.02 3.24 4.12
N ARG A 138 -11.59 3.81 5.26
CA ARG A 138 -10.21 3.68 5.76
C ARG A 138 -9.82 2.23 6.07
N ARG A 139 -10.79 1.42 6.51
CA ARG A 139 -10.59 -0.03 6.76
C ARG A 139 -10.75 -0.88 5.50
N GLN A 140 -11.08 -0.26 4.37
CA GLN A 140 -11.38 -0.94 3.10
C GLN A 140 -12.46 -2.02 3.24
N SER A 141 -13.44 -1.80 4.14
CA SER A 141 -14.58 -2.71 4.34
C SER A 141 -15.80 -2.35 3.47
N ILE A 142 -15.66 -1.34 2.62
CA ILE A 142 -16.60 -0.94 1.56
C ILE A 142 -15.76 -0.59 0.33
N PRO A 143 -16.33 -0.64 -0.91
CA PRO A 143 -15.60 -0.40 -2.15
C PRO A 143 -15.28 1.09 -2.41
N ALA A 144 -14.87 1.80 -1.36
CA ALA A 144 -14.53 3.21 -1.42
C ALA A 144 -13.02 3.40 -1.71
N PHE A 145 -12.73 4.41 -2.51
CA PHE A 145 -11.37 4.75 -2.94
C PHE A 145 -11.16 6.26 -3.03
N ARG A 146 -9.90 6.72 -3.00
CA ARG A 146 -9.58 8.14 -3.10
C ARG A 146 -9.13 8.54 -4.49
N GLU A 147 -9.64 9.66 -4.96
CA GLU A 147 -9.15 10.35 -6.15
C GLU A 147 -8.88 11.81 -5.84
N LYS A 148 -7.65 12.28 -6.12
CA LYS A 148 -7.19 13.62 -5.76
C LYS A 148 -7.47 13.98 -4.28
N GLY A 149 -7.34 12.99 -3.39
CA GLY A 149 -7.56 13.15 -1.95
C GLY A 149 -9.02 13.09 -1.48
N VAL A 150 -9.99 12.98 -2.39
CA VAL A 150 -11.43 12.90 -2.07
C VAL A 150 -11.88 11.44 -2.07
N TRP A 151 -12.59 11.02 -1.01
CA TRP A 151 -13.21 9.69 -0.95
C TRP A 151 -14.41 9.61 -1.89
N LYS A 152 -14.41 8.58 -2.72
CA LYS A 152 -15.45 8.24 -3.68
C LYS A 152 -15.87 6.79 -3.52
N ILE A 153 -17.03 6.45 -4.05
CA ILE A 153 -17.56 5.09 -4.12
C ILE A 153 -18.34 4.95 -5.42
N GLY A 154 -18.25 3.78 -6.07
CA GLY A 154 -19.12 3.44 -7.18
C GLY A 154 -20.47 2.96 -6.64
N ASP A 155 -21.55 3.52 -7.15
CA ASP A 155 -22.91 3.05 -6.89
C ASP A 155 -23.33 2.15 -8.05
N HIS A 156 -23.57 0.87 -7.75
CA HIS A 156 -24.12 -0.04 -8.73
C HIS A 156 -25.64 0.18 -8.75
N LYS A 157 -26.12 0.98 -9.71
CA LYS A 157 -27.52 0.85 -10.11
C LYS A 157 -27.66 -0.56 -10.71
N LEU A 158 -28.33 -1.45 -9.99
CA LEU A 158 -28.78 -2.73 -10.53
C LEU A 158 -29.92 -2.48 -11.53
#